data_AF-A0A7S1XXQ1-F1
#
_entry.id   AF-A0A7S1XXQ1-F1
#
_cell.length_a   1.000
_cell.length_b   1.000
_cell.length_c   1.000
_cell.angle_alpha   90.00
_cell.angle_beta   90.00
_cell.angle_gamma   90.00
#
_symmetry.space_group_name_H-M   'P 1'
#
loop_
_entity.id
_entity.type
_entity.pdbx_description
1 polymer ?
#
loop_
_entity_poly.entity_id
_entity_poly.type
_entity_poly.pdbx_seq_one_letter_code
_entity_poly.pdbx_strand_id
1 'polypeptide(L)'
;VAAAARRRYAEFLEWHGLSGSSGDSSDHNDALKLFLADTRDQYRLFEVLESFLYRPDRLKSQMLFRLPRATQLWLVEKYYGLDDALVRDLLGKKLGTRLRKEMDEVSSATGIPLRSCRRQFDNLQRMLALVDESPHPADAILDKVFRLPHNLATTYACVLYLQYHRFNLQGSRRRLRAFGAKKACYAALILFGLWTRGRAADALPTLMRWLSEDPMATAQGSGPGAGSGLASSSGPASGSGPGPGGDPNPKDEPEAQGLAYDADDSLLLTPVSQPVSLMSAQSQQGFALPELAASSFGASASSLREDSESHAPSMGIPEDAPALQDELIAGMGLALAMRATVRELRSMHVDKRFVNSLRDVRNYLNDNKDGLENCVEGMRDGLVAHRLTSNISQRRLRSSSHTQINAAACKSALKGILTIGANLGSGKEFRDLFEDLLSRVGEPLAEAAHSAGEVCAVIAGLGEAVARRTPLRRHPIAQADFLRFLVGVRECLRALYVSDEEMDQGWA
;
A
#
# COMPACT_ATOMS: atom_id res chain seq x y z
N VAL A 1 6.60 -37.59 6.62
CA VAL A 1 7.04 -38.19 7.91
C VAL A 1 8.37 -38.94 7.76
N ALA A 2 8.44 -40.07 7.03
CA ALA A 2 9.67 -40.88 6.98
C ALA A 2 10.90 -40.14 6.45
N ALA A 3 10.77 -39.34 5.38
CA ALA A 3 11.86 -38.52 4.87
C ALA A 3 12.33 -37.45 5.87
N ALA A 4 11.39 -36.83 6.60
CA ALA A 4 11.71 -35.83 7.63
C ALA A 4 12.42 -36.45 8.84
N ALA A 5 11.97 -37.63 9.28
CA ALA A 5 12.63 -38.38 10.35
C ALA A 5 14.07 -38.76 9.98
N ARG A 6 14.29 -39.23 8.75
CA ARG A 6 15.64 -39.52 8.24
C ARG A 6 16.53 -38.28 8.18
N ARG A 7 15.98 -37.13 7.77
CA ARG A 7 16.72 -35.86 7.76
C ARG A 7 17.13 -35.44 9.17
N ARG A 8 16.19 -35.44 10.12
CA ARG A 8 16.47 -35.13 11.54
C ARG A 8 17.51 -36.07 12.14
N TYR A 9 17.44 -37.35 11.81
CA TYR A 9 18.43 -38.33 12.23
C TYR A 9 19.81 -38.05 11.63
N ALA A 10 19.89 -37.71 10.33
CA ALA A 10 21.14 -37.32 9.69
C ALA A 10 21.76 -36.05 10.32
N GLU A 11 20.94 -35.03 10.58
CA GLU A 11 21.35 -33.79 11.28
C GLU A 11 21.84 -34.09 12.71
N PHE A 12 21.18 -35.01 13.42
CA PHE A 12 21.61 -35.48 14.73
C PHE A 12 22.99 -36.16 14.66
N LEU A 13 23.19 -37.06 13.69
CA LEU A 13 24.48 -37.73 13.50
C LEU A 13 25.59 -36.74 13.15
N GLU A 14 25.30 -35.76 12.29
CA GLU A 14 26.25 -34.71 11.92
C GLU A 14 26.62 -33.84 13.13
N TRP A 15 25.63 -33.38 13.89
CA TRP A 15 25.84 -32.55 15.08
C TRP A 15 26.67 -33.25 16.15
N HIS A 16 26.54 -34.57 16.28
CA HIS A 16 27.30 -35.39 17.21
C HIS A 16 28.61 -35.97 16.64
N GLY A 17 28.97 -35.67 15.39
CA GLY A 17 30.19 -36.21 14.75
C GLY A 17 30.14 -37.72 14.49
N LEU A 18 28.95 -38.30 14.39
CA LEU A 18 28.70 -39.73 14.18
C LEU A 18 28.48 -40.10 12.71
N SER A 19 28.61 -39.16 11.78
CA SER A 19 28.34 -39.33 10.35
C SER A 19 29.23 -40.35 9.62
N GLY A 20 30.25 -40.90 10.28
CA GLY A 20 31.10 -42.00 9.79
C GLY A 20 31.34 -43.13 10.80
N SER A 21 30.59 -43.15 11.91
CA SER A 21 30.69 -44.19 12.94
C SER A 21 30.09 -45.49 12.42
N SER A 22 30.88 -46.57 12.38
CA SER A 22 30.38 -47.94 12.17
C SER A 22 29.71 -48.48 13.43
N GLY A 23 28.77 -47.72 13.99
CA GLY A 23 27.93 -48.19 15.09
C GLY A 23 27.20 -49.46 14.68
N ASP A 24 26.89 -50.33 15.66
CA ASP A 24 26.17 -51.57 15.39
C ASP A 24 24.88 -51.26 14.61
N SER A 25 24.65 -51.96 13.51
CA SER A 25 23.56 -51.63 12.58
C SER A 25 22.19 -51.68 13.26
N SER A 26 22.09 -52.45 14.35
CA SER A 26 20.91 -52.53 15.20
C SER A 26 20.60 -51.22 15.92
N ASP A 27 21.61 -50.58 16.53
CA ASP A 27 21.43 -49.35 17.31
C ASP A 27 20.99 -48.17 16.42
N HIS A 28 21.55 -48.08 15.21
CA HIS A 28 21.13 -47.08 14.23
C HIS A 28 19.69 -47.29 13.77
N ASN A 29 19.26 -48.55 13.67
CA ASN A 29 17.90 -48.90 13.27
C ASN A 29 16.90 -48.56 14.39
N ASP A 30 17.25 -48.81 15.65
CA ASP A 30 16.41 -48.48 16.79
C ASP A 30 16.34 -46.98 17.05
N ALA A 31 17.45 -46.24 16.91
CA ALA A 31 17.44 -44.78 16.94
C ALA A 31 16.54 -44.22 15.83
N LEU A 32 16.66 -44.72 14.59
CA LEU A 32 15.80 -44.27 13.50
C LEU A 32 14.31 -44.55 13.76
N LYS A 33 13.96 -45.67 14.39
CA LYS A 33 12.59 -45.96 14.83
C LYS A 33 12.08 -44.94 15.84
N LEU A 34 12.91 -44.53 16.80
CA LEU A 34 12.56 -43.48 17.76
C LEU A 34 12.32 -42.13 17.06
N PHE A 35 13.20 -41.72 16.15
CA PHE A 35 13.01 -40.51 15.35
C PHE A 35 11.75 -40.58 14.48
N LEU A 36 11.42 -41.75 13.93
CA LEU A 36 10.18 -41.97 13.18
C LEU A 36 8.94 -41.81 14.06
N ALA A 37 8.94 -42.41 15.25
CA ALA A 37 7.84 -42.31 16.21
C ALA A 37 7.66 -40.87 16.71
N ASP A 38 8.72 -40.22 17.17
CA ASP A 38 8.71 -38.82 17.62
C ASP A 38 8.25 -37.88 16.49
N THR A 39 8.79 -38.03 15.28
CA THR A 39 8.34 -37.22 14.14
C THR A 39 6.86 -37.46 13.84
N ARG A 40 6.37 -38.70 13.92
CA ARG A 40 4.95 -38.99 13.71
C ARG A 40 4.07 -38.29 14.75
N ASP A 41 4.49 -38.29 16.01
CA ASP A 41 3.75 -37.64 17.09
C ASP A 41 3.80 -36.11 16.97
N GLN A 42 4.93 -35.53 16.54
CA GLN A 42 5.01 -34.11 16.20
C GLN A 42 4.03 -33.71 15.08
N TYR A 43 3.86 -34.54 14.05
CA TYR A 43 2.88 -34.29 12.98
C TYR A 43 1.44 -34.35 13.50
N ARG A 44 1.11 -35.34 14.35
CA ARG A 44 -0.22 -35.43 15.00
C ARG A 44 -0.50 -34.22 15.88
N LEU A 45 0.51 -33.81 16.64
CA LEU A 45 0.43 -32.63 17.50
C LEU A 45 0.20 -31.36 16.67
N PHE A 46 0.88 -31.24 15.53
CA PHE A 46 0.68 -30.15 14.60
C PHE A 46 -0.72 -30.14 13.98
N GLU A 47 -1.32 -31.29 13.67
CA GLU A 47 -2.72 -31.35 13.18
C GLU A 47 -3.71 -30.78 14.19
N VAL A 48 -3.51 -31.07 15.48
CA VAL A 48 -4.32 -30.47 16.55
C VAL A 48 -4.05 -28.97 16.65
N LEU A 49 -2.78 -28.55 16.63
CA LEU A 49 -2.38 -27.14 16.70
C LEU A 49 -2.88 -26.32 15.51
N GLU A 50 -2.89 -26.90 14.31
CA GLU A 50 -3.34 -26.26 13.07
C GLU A 50 -4.79 -25.79 13.18
N SER A 51 -5.66 -26.55 13.86
CA SER A 51 -7.05 -26.14 14.10
C SER A 51 -7.17 -24.83 14.90
N PHE A 52 -6.21 -24.57 15.80
CA PHE A 52 -6.10 -23.32 16.55
C PHE A 52 -5.40 -22.22 15.77
N LEU A 53 -4.47 -22.54 14.86
CA LEU A 53 -3.86 -21.54 13.97
C LEU A 53 -4.85 -21.05 12.91
N TYR A 54 -5.76 -21.92 12.47
CA TYR A 54 -6.88 -21.54 11.61
C TYR A 54 -7.84 -20.56 12.31
N ARG A 55 -7.97 -20.63 13.65
CA ARG A 55 -8.78 -19.72 14.49
C ARG A 55 -7.95 -19.13 15.64
N PRO A 56 -7.15 -18.08 15.38
CA PRO A 56 -6.16 -17.55 16.32
C PRO A 56 -6.73 -17.04 17.65
N ASP A 57 -8.00 -16.65 17.67
CA ASP A 57 -8.77 -16.33 18.86
C ASP A 57 -8.77 -17.48 19.88
N ARG A 58 -8.84 -18.72 19.41
CA ARG A 58 -8.88 -19.93 20.25
C ARG A 58 -7.49 -20.39 20.68
N LEU A 59 -6.42 -19.94 20.03
CA LEU A 59 -5.05 -20.31 20.37
C LEU A 59 -4.62 -19.77 21.75
N LYS A 60 -5.18 -18.62 22.17
CA LYS A 60 -4.91 -18.05 23.50
C LYS A 60 -5.66 -18.77 24.62
N SER A 61 -6.89 -19.21 24.35
CA SER A 61 -7.77 -19.81 25.36
C SER A 61 -7.58 -21.30 25.55
N GLN A 62 -6.93 -22.00 24.61
CA GLN A 62 -6.69 -23.44 24.71
C GLN A 62 -5.68 -23.77 25.84
N MET A 63 -5.87 -24.92 26.49
CA MET A 63 -5.03 -25.41 27.59
C MET A 63 -4.15 -26.62 27.21
N LEU A 64 -4.22 -27.07 25.96
CA LEU A 64 -3.49 -28.23 25.45
C LEU A 64 -2.01 -27.93 25.25
N PHE A 65 -1.68 -26.71 24.82
CA PHE A 65 -0.34 -26.26 24.51
C PHE A 65 0.04 -25.09 25.41
N ARG A 66 1.04 -25.30 26.27
CA ARG A 66 1.64 -24.21 27.07
C ARG A 66 2.68 -23.48 26.22
N LEU A 67 2.21 -22.58 25.36
CA LEU A 67 3.05 -21.80 24.45
C LEU A 67 3.20 -20.35 24.94
N PRO A 68 4.43 -19.84 25.10
CA PRO A 68 4.67 -18.43 25.36
C PRO A 68 4.04 -17.53 24.30
N ARG A 69 3.70 -16.28 24.67
CA ARG A 69 3.04 -15.34 23.74
C ARG A 69 3.88 -15.07 22.48
N ALA A 70 5.19 -14.94 22.62
CA ALA A 70 6.10 -14.77 21.49
C ALA A 70 6.03 -15.96 20.51
N THR A 71 5.99 -17.19 21.02
CA THR A 71 5.86 -18.40 20.21
C THR A 71 4.50 -18.47 19.51
N GLN A 72 3.40 -18.08 20.18
CA GLN A 72 2.08 -18.01 19.55
C GLN A 72 2.08 -17.04 18.36
N LEU A 73 2.64 -15.84 18.54
CA LEU A 73 2.74 -14.83 17.48
C LEU A 73 3.59 -15.34 16.31
N TRP A 74 4.73 -15.96 16.60
CA TRP A 74 5.59 -16.56 15.59
C TRP A 74 4.89 -17.68 14.82
N LEU A 75 4.13 -18.55 15.50
CA LEU A 75 3.36 -19.62 14.84
C LEU A 75 2.26 -19.06 13.94
N VAL A 76 1.53 -18.03 14.40
CA VAL A 76 0.52 -17.33 13.60
C VAL A 76 1.18 -16.70 12.37
N GLU A 77 2.31 -16.01 12.55
CA GLU A 77 3.07 -15.41 11.47
C GLU A 77 3.49 -16.44 10.41
N LYS A 78 4.04 -17.58 10.83
CA LYS A 78 4.44 -18.66 9.91
C LYS A 78 3.25 -19.37 9.26
N TYR A 79 2.14 -19.50 9.95
CA TYR A 79 0.93 -20.13 9.41
C TYR A 79 0.24 -19.25 8.35
N TYR A 80 0.17 -17.95 8.60
CA TYR A 80 -0.39 -16.97 7.66
C TYR A 80 0.65 -16.40 6.69
N GLY A 81 1.89 -16.92 6.68
CA GLY A 81 2.88 -16.55 5.67
C GLY A 81 2.36 -16.79 4.25
N LEU A 82 2.58 -15.80 3.38
CA LEU A 82 2.20 -15.83 1.97
C LEU A 82 3.44 -16.03 1.09
N ASP A 83 3.31 -16.90 0.10
CA ASP A 83 4.32 -17.11 -0.93
C ASP A 83 4.04 -16.20 -2.15
N ASP A 84 5.03 -15.41 -2.56
CA ASP A 84 4.88 -14.43 -3.64
C ASP A 84 4.42 -15.04 -4.96
N ALA A 85 4.95 -16.21 -5.32
CA ALA A 85 4.59 -16.92 -6.54
C ALA A 85 3.12 -17.35 -6.54
N LEU A 86 2.62 -17.83 -5.40
CA LEU A 86 1.21 -18.20 -5.26
C LEU A 86 0.31 -16.97 -5.32
N VAL A 87 0.65 -15.89 -4.60
CA VAL A 87 -0.14 -14.66 -4.61
C VAL A 87 -0.28 -14.13 -6.04
N ARG A 88 0.82 -14.06 -6.80
CA ARG A 88 0.80 -13.64 -8.20
C ARG A 88 -0.13 -14.49 -9.08
N ASP A 89 -0.18 -15.79 -8.84
CA ASP A 89 -1.01 -16.74 -9.59
C ASP A 89 -2.49 -16.73 -9.21
N LEU A 90 -2.82 -16.30 -7.98
CA LEU A 90 -4.18 -16.15 -7.49
C LEU A 90 -4.83 -14.85 -7.98
N LEU A 91 -4.05 -13.77 -8.10
CA LEU A 91 -4.55 -12.47 -8.53
C LEU A 91 -5.20 -12.53 -9.93
N GLY A 92 -6.27 -11.76 -10.09
CA GLY A 92 -7.10 -11.72 -11.30
C GLY A 92 -8.16 -12.83 -11.37
N LYS A 93 -8.05 -13.89 -10.56
CA LYS A 93 -9.01 -15.00 -10.51
C LYS A 93 -10.00 -14.81 -9.36
N LYS A 94 -11.23 -15.29 -9.50
CA LYS A 94 -12.21 -15.28 -8.40
C LYS A 94 -11.87 -16.40 -7.42
N LEU A 95 -11.72 -16.07 -6.13
CA LEU A 95 -11.53 -17.06 -5.07
C LEU A 95 -12.82 -17.87 -4.85
N GLY A 96 -12.91 -19.02 -5.52
CA GLY A 96 -14.06 -19.91 -5.46
C GLY A 96 -13.68 -21.38 -5.50
N THR A 97 -14.68 -22.25 -5.39
CA THR A 97 -14.50 -23.70 -5.35
C THR A 97 -13.77 -24.26 -6.58
N ARG A 98 -13.96 -23.65 -7.75
CA ARG A 98 -13.25 -24.00 -8.98
C ARG A 98 -11.74 -23.75 -8.84
N LEU A 99 -11.34 -22.53 -8.52
CA LEU A 99 -9.92 -22.18 -8.35
C LEU A 99 -9.26 -23.03 -7.25
N ARG A 100 -10.01 -23.35 -6.20
CA ARG A 100 -9.53 -24.24 -5.14
C ARG A 100 -9.15 -25.64 -5.64
N LYS A 101 -9.88 -26.19 -6.63
CA LYS A 101 -9.55 -27.48 -7.26
C LYS A 101 -8.32 -27.40 -8.15
N GLU A 102 -8.10 -26.25 -8.78
CA GLU A 102 -6.94 -25.97 -9.64
C GLU A 102 -5.63 -25.76 -8.82
N MET A 103 -5.68 -25.79 -7.47
CA MET A 103 -4.49 -25.65 -6.62
C MET A 103 -3.44 -26.74 -6.81
N ASP A 104 -3.83 -27.91 -7.31
CA ASP A 104 -2.91 -29.01 -7.63
C ASP A 104 -2.01 -28.64 -8.83
N GLU A 105 -2.57 -27.95 -9.81
CA GLU A 105 -1.84 -27.40 -10.96
C GLU A 105 -0.93 -26.24 -10.54
N VAL A 106 -1.45 -25.32 -9.72
CA VAL A 106 -0.67 -24.17 -9.21
C VAL A 106 0.49 -24.65 -8.32
N SER A 107 0.28 -25.67 -7.50
CA SER A 107 1.34 -26.32 -6.71
C SER A 107 2.44 -26.89 -7.61
N SER A 108 2.05 -27.55 -8.71
CA SER A 108 3.00 -28.12 -9.67
C SER A 108 3.78 -27.03 -10.42
N ALA A 109 3.12 -25.92 -10.77
CA ALA A 109 3.75 -24.80 -11.49
C ALA A 109 4.70 -23.97 -10.61
N THR A 110 4.32 -23.73 -9.36
CA THR A 110 5.10 -22.87 -8.43
C THR A 110 6.14 -23.66 -7.62
N GLY A 111 6.02 -24.98 -7.55
CA GLY A 111 6.83 -25.83 -6.67
C GLY A 111 6.46 -25.72 -5.18
N ILE A 112 5.44 -24.94 -4.83
CA ILE A 112 4.97 -24.80 -3.45
C ILE A 112 4.16 -26.04 -3.08
N PRO A 113 4.35 -26.64 -1.89
CA PRO A 113 3.58 -27.81 -1.49
C PRO A 113 2.07 -27.56 -1.48
N LEU A 114 1.31 -28.50 -2.04
CA LEU A 114 -0.14 -28.37 -2.21
C LEU A 114 -0.90 -28.00 -0.91
N ARG A 115 -0.48 -28.54 0.24
CA ARG A 115 -1.06 -28.21 1.54
C ARG A 115 -0.87 -26.72 1.87
N SER A 116 0.29 -26.14 1.53
CA SER A 116 0.56 -24.70 1.70
C SER A 116 -0.29 -23.86 0.75
N CYS A 117 -0.40 -24.25 -0.53
CA CYS A 117 -1.25 -23.56 -1.51
C CYS A 117 -2.71 -23.50 -1.04
N ARG A 118 -3.28 -24.65 -0.64
CA ARG A 118 -4.65 -24.74 -0.14
C ARG A 118 -4.86 -23.92 1.13
N ARG A 119 -3.91 -23.97 2.08
CA ARG A 119 -3.95 -23.16 3.32
C ARG A 119 -3.99 -21.67 3.01
N GLN A 120 -3.07 -21.19 2.16
CA GLN A 120 -3.00 -19.76 1.82
C GLN A 120 -4.25 -19.29 1.07
N PHE A 121 -4.74 -20.10 0.12
CA PHE A 121 -6.01 -19.84 -0.56
C PHE A 121 -7.18 -19.76 0.43
N ASP A 122 -7.34 -20.75 1.31
CA ASP A 122 -8.45 -20.83 2.26
C ASP A 122 -8.39 -19.66 3.29
N ASN A 123 -7.19 -19.24 3.68
CA ASN A 123 -6.97 -18.06 4.53
C ASN A 123 -7.38 -16.77 3.82
N LEU A 124 -6.92 -16.55 2.59
CA LEU A 124 -7.28 -15.38 1.79
C LEU A 124 -8.79 -15.31 1.52
N GLN A 125 -9.40 -16.43 1.16
CA GLN A 125 -10.83 -16.51 0.87
C GLN A 125 -11.66 -16.14 2.11
N ARG A 126 -11.32 -16.68 3.28
CA ARG A 126 -11.99 -16.32 4.54
C ARG A 126 -11.83 -14.86 4.89
N MET A 127 -10.61 -14.34 4.80
CA MET A 127 -10.33 -12.95 5.16
C MET A 127 -11.09 -12.00 4.23
N LEU A 128 -11.11 -12.28 2.93
CA LEU A 128 -11.85 -11.48 1.96
C LEU A 128 -13.35 -11.51 2.24
N ALA A 129 -13.93 -12.69 2.46
CA ALA A 129 -15.35 -12.82 2.80
C ALA A 129 -15.71 -12.04 4.08
N LEU A 130 -14.87 -12.12 5.11
CA LEU A 130 -15.12 -11.42 6.37
C LEU A 130 -14.98 -9.90 6.23
N VAL A 131 -14.00 -9.43 5.46
CA VAL A 131 -13.85 -7.99 5.18
C VAL A 131 -15.03 -7.45 4.36
N ASP A 132 -15.53 -8.23 3.39
CA ASP A 132 -16.68 -7.84 2.56
C ASP A 132 -17.99 -7.80 3.37
N GLU A 133 -18.16 -8.72 4.32
CA GLU A 133 -19.39 -8.83 5.12
C GLU A 133 -19.42 -7.89 6.34
N SER A 134 -18.26 -7.53 6.90
CA SER A 134 -18.22 -6.78 8.15
C SER A 134 -18.20 -5.26 7.91
N PRO A 135 -18.83 -4.46 8.79
CA PRO A 135 -18.73 -2.99 8.75
C PRO A 135 -17.41 -2.46 9.34
N HIS A 136 -16.54 -3.35 9.82
CA HIS A 136 -15.30 -2.98 10.50
C HIS A 136 -14.19 -2.76 9.46
N PRO A 137 -13.24 -1.85 9.72
CA PRO A 137 -12.11 -1.67 8.83
C PRO A 137 -11.25 -2.94 8.76
N ALA A 138 -10.62 -3.16 7.61
CA ALA A 138 -9.91 -4.41 7.33
C ALA A 138 -8.77 -4.67 8.34
N ASP A 139 -8.12 -3.62 8.82
CA ASP A 139 -7.05 -3.70 9.82
C ASP A 139 -7.56 -4.26 11.17
N ALA A 140 -8.74 -3.83 11.64
CA ALA A 140 -9.34 -4.30 12.88
C ALA A 140 -9.68 -5.78 12.79
N ILE A 141 -10.11 -6.26 11.62
CA ILE A 141 -10.36 -7.68 11.37
C ILE A 141 -9.04 -8.46 11.41
N LEU A 142 -8.02 -8.00 10.69
CA LEU A 142 -6.72 -8.66 10.61
C LEU A 142 -6.00 -8.70 11.97
N ASP A 143 -6.10 -7.65 12.77
CA ASP A 143 -5.52 -7.57 14.12
C ASP A 143 -6.37 -8.30 15.17
N LYS A 144 -7.69 -8.05 15.26
CA LYS A 144 -8.50 -8.57 16.37
C LYS A 144 -9.00 -9.99 16.15
N VAL A 145 -9.36 -10.35 14.92
CA VAL A 145 -9.87 -11.69 14.58
C VAL A 145 -8.73 -12.63 14.23
N PHE A 146 -7.88 -12.23 13.28
CA PHE A 146 -6.78 -13.09 12.81
C PHE A 146 -5.47 -12.93 13.58
N ARG A 147 -5.35 -11.92 14.46
CA ARG A 147 -4.19 -11.73 15.35
C ARG A 147 -2.87 -11.65 14.59
N LEU A 148 -2.90 -11.11 13.37
CA LEU A 148 -1.72 -11.01 12.52
C LEU A 148 -0.75 -9.95 13.07
N PRO A 149 0.57 -10.21 13.05
CA PRO A 149 1.57 -9.17 13.27
C PRO A 149 1.39 -8.02 12.26
N HIS A 150 1.79 -6.80 12.65
CA HIS A 150 1.54 -5.60 11.86
C HIS A 150 2.01 -5.70 10.40
N ASN A 151 3.25 -6.16 10.18
CA ASN A 151 3.81 -6.27 8.83
C ASN A 151 3.02 -7.25 7.96
N LEU A 152 2.61 -8.38 8.54
CA LEU A 152 1.82 -9.39 7.85
C LEU A 152 0.40 -8.89 7.57
N ALA A 153 -0.22 -8.18 8.51
CA ALA A 153 -1.52 -7.55 8.33
C ALA A 153 -1.50 -6.54 7.18
N THR A 154 -0.45 -5.71 7.07
CA THR A 154 -0.27 -4.79 5.94
C THR A 154 -0.16 -5.54 4.62
N THR A 155 0.65 -6.60 4.54
CA THR A 155 0.75 -7.43 3.32
C THR A 155 -0.60 -8.03 2.95
N TYR A 156 -1.35 -8.57 3.92
CA TYR A 156 -2.70 -9.08 3.68
C TYR A 156 -3.65 -8.00 3.21
N ALA A 157 -3.64 -6.80 3.80
CA ALA A 157 -4.48 -5.70 3.35
C ALA A 157 -4.23 -5.36 1.87
N CYS A 158 -2.96 -5.31 1.45
CA CYS A 158 -2.61 -5.11 0.05
C CYS A 158 -3.11 -6.24 -0.86
N VAL A 159 -2.89 -7.50 -0.48
CA VAL A 159 -3.33 -8.66 -1.27
C VAL A 159 -4.85 -8.72 -1.36
N LEU A 160 -5.56 -8.46 -0.26
CA LEU A 160 -7.02 -8.42 -0.23
C LEU A 160 -7.55 -7.28 -1.09
N TYR A 161 -6.94 -6.10 -1.07
CA TYR A 161 -7.30 -4.99 -1.96
C TYR A 161 -7.15 -5.35 -3.43
N LEU A 162 -6.01 -5.93 -3.82
CA LEU A 162 -5.77 -6.40 -5.18
C LEU A 162 -6.78 -7.48 -5.60
N GLN A 163 -7.12 -8.38 -4.68
CA GLN A 163 -8.04 -9.49 -4.91
C GLN A 163 -9.51 -9.04 -4.99
N TYR A 164 -9.89 -8.05 -4.18
CA TYR A 164 -11.21 -7.41 -4.17
C TYR A 164 -11.53 -6.81 -5.55
N HIS A 165 -10.59 -6.03 -6.09
CA HIS A 165 -10.68 -5.43 -7.43
C HIS A 165 -10.28 -6.40 -8.55
N ARG A 166 -9.76 -7.57 -8.20
CA ARG A 166 -9.30 -8.63 -9.11
C ARG A 166 -8.24 -8.15 -10.10
N PHE A 167 -7.23 -7.42 -9.62
CA PHE A 167 -6.12 -6.95 -10.45
C PHE A 167 -5.47 -8.07 -11.26
N ASN A 168 -5.27 -7.82 -12.55
CA ASN A 168 -4.71 -8.81 -13.46
C ASN A 168 -3.19 -8.61 -13.63
N LEU A 169 -2.40 -9.61 -13.22
CA LEU A 169 -0.95 -9.60 -13.38
C LEU A 169 -0.45 -10.54 -14.51
N GLN A 170 -1.37 -11.20 -15.20
CA GLN A 170 -1.09 -12.20 -16.24
C GLN A 170 -1.05 -11.59 -17.66
N GLY A 171 -0.84 -10.27 -17.77
CA GLY A 171 -0.82 -9.59 -19.06
C GLY A 171 0.37 -10.00 -19.95
N SER A 172 0.22 -9.73 -21.25
CA SER A 172 1.15 -10.15 -22.30
C SER A 172 2.40 -9.26 -22.40
N ARG A 173 2.53 -8.24 -21.53
CA ARG A 173 3.67 -7.32 -21.53
C ARG A 173 4.83 -7.86 -20.70
N ARG A 174 6.05 -7.69 -21.22
CA ARG A 174 7.28 -8.16 -20.57
C ARG A 174 7.45 -7.63 -19.14
N ARG A 175 7.22 -6.32 -18.93
CA ARG A 175 7.34 -5.69 -17.60
C ARG A 175 6.30 -6.23 -16.61
N LEU A 176 5.07 -6.48 -17.07
CA LEU A 176 4.02 -7.05 -16.23
C LEU A 176 4.27 -8.54 -15.91
N ARG A 177 4.88 -9.29 -16.83
CA ARG A 177 5.35 -10.66 -16.55
C ARG A 177 6.40 -10.73 -15.44
N ALA A 178 7.28 -9.73 -15.36
CA ALA A 178 8.30 -9.60 -14.32
C ALA A 178 7.77 -8.92 -13.04
N PHE A 179 6.49 -8.52 -12.99
CA PHE A 179 5.94 -7.76 -11.88
C PHE A 179 5.50 -8.67 -10.71
N GLY A 180 6.42 -8.94 -9.78
CA GLY A 180 6.16 -9.83 -8.64
C GLY A 180 5.08 -9.35 -7.66
N ALA A 181 4.67 -10.23 -6.74
CA ALA A 181 3.65 -9.94 -5.74
C ALA A 181 4.05 -8.80 -4.79
N LYS A 182 5.33 -8.71 -4.40
CA LYS A 182 5.84 -7.60 -3.57
C LYS A 182 5.63 -6.24 -4.23
N LYS A 183 5.99 -6.11 -5.51
CA LYS A 183 5.77 -4.89 -6.31
C LYS A 183 4.31 -4.54 -6.44
N ALA A 184 3.47 -5.55 -6.65
CA ALA A 184 2.01 -5.38 -6.66
C ALA A 184 1.50 -4.90 -5.30
N CYS A 185 2.00 -5.43 -4.18
CA CYS A 185 1.63 -5.01 -2.83
C CYS A 185 2.10 -3.59 -2.52
N TYR A 186 3.29 -3.20 -2.97
CA TYR A 186 3.76 -1.82 -2.90
C TYR A 186 2.80 -0.88 -3.64
N ALA A 187 2.50 -1.19 -4.90
CA ALA A 187 1.56 -0.38 -5.68
C ALA A 187 0.19 -0.34 -5.00
N ALA A 188 -0.32 -1.49 -4.56
CA ALA A 188 -1.59 -1.60 -3.83
C ALA A 188 -1.61 -0.70 -2.59
N LEU A 189 -0.54 -0.66 -1.80
CA LEU A 189 -0.43 0.19 -0.63
C LEU A 189 -0.62 1.68 -1.00
N ILE A 190 0.04 2.12 -2.06
CA ILE A 190 -0.07 3.49 -2.57
C ILE A 190 -1.48 3.77 -3.08
N LEU A 191 -2.02 2.90 -3.93
CA LEU A 191 -3.37 3.05 -4.49
C LEU A 191 -4.44 3.04 -3.41
N PHE A 192 -4.29 2.15 -2.43
CA PHE A 192 -5.19 2.03 -1.30
C PHE A 192 -5.17 3.32 -0.47
N GLY A 193 -4.00 3.81 -0.06
CA GLY A 193 -3.91 5.06 0.71
C GLY A 193 -4.34 6.31 -0.07
N LEU A 194 -4.05 6.38 -1.36
CA LEU A 194 -4.30 7.56 -2.18
C LEU A 194 -5.64 7.58 -2.90
N TRP A 195 -6.32 6.46 -3.19
CA TRP A 195 -7.52 6.51 -4.04
C TRP A 195 -8.80 6.08 -3.32
N THR A 196 -8.71 5.54 -2.11
CA THR A 196 -9.88 5.05 -1.35
C THR A 196 -10.36 5.99 -0.24
N ARG A 197 -9.57 7.01 0.14
CA ARG A 197 -9.90 7.97 1.22
C ARG A 197 -10.32 9.34 0.68
N GLY A 198 -11.22 10.06 1.35
CA GLY A 198 -11.81 11.31 0.85
C GLY A 198 -11.25 12.64 1.40
N ARG A 199 -9.96 12.74 1.73
CA ARG A 199 -9.36 14.02 2.18
C ARG A 199 -8.19 14.41 1.28
N ALA A 200 -8.48 15.22 0.26
CA ALA A 200 -7.47 15.83 -0.62
C ALA A 200 -7.19 17.30 -0.28
N ALA A 201 -8.00 17.95 0.56
CA ALA A 201 -8.04 19.41 0.65
C ALA A 201 -6.77 20.05 1.25
N ASP A 202 -6.08 19.41 2.19
CA ASP A 202 -4.94 20.02 2.92
C ASP A 202 -3.55 19.50 2.48
N ALA A 203 -3.50 18.68 1.42
CA ALA A 203 -2.32 17.88 1.09
C ALA A 203 -1.48 18.41 -0.08
N LEU A 204 -1.79 19.56 -0.68
CA LEU A 204 -1.08 20.02 -1.90
C LEU A 204 0.45 20.10 -1.70
N PRO A 205 0.99 20.70 -0.62
CA PRO A 205 2.43 20.70 -0.38
C PRO A 205 3.00 19.28 -0.21
N THR A 206 2.28 18.40 0.51
CA THR A 206 2.67 17.01 0.73
C THR A 206 2.69 16.20 -0.57
N LEU A 207 1.67 16.37 -1.43
CA LEU A 207 1.58 15.72 -2.74
C LEU A 207 2.70 16.18 -3.67
N MET A 208 2.96 17.49 -3.70
CA MET A 208 4.07 18.05 -4.49
C MET A 208 5.41 17.54 -3.99
N ARG A 209 5.61 17.49 -2.67
CA ARG A 209 6.80 16.90 -2.07
C ARG A 209 6.96 15.45 -2.49
N TRP A 210 5.91 14.63 -2.34
CA TRP A 210 5.96 13.24 -2.77
C TRP A 210 6.22 13.09 -4.26
N LEU A 211 5.71 13.99 -5.12
CA LEU A 211 6.01 14.03 -6.56
C LEU A 211 7.47 14.35 -6.87
N SER A 212 8.08 15.24 -6.08
CA SER A 212 9.45 15.71 -6.28
C SER A 212 10.53 14.87 -5.60
N GLU A 213 10.19 14.13 -4.53
CA GLU A 213 11.11 13.26 -3.82
C GLU A 213 11.60 12.11 -4.72
N ASP A 214 12.91 11.94 -4.80
CA ASP A 214 13.54 10.73 -5.35
C ASP A 214 13.63 9.68 -4.23
N PRO A 215 12.82 8.60 -4.26
CA PRO A 215 12.73 7.67 -3.13
C PRO A 215 14.05 6.97 -2.79
N MET A 216 15.01 6.95 -3.73
CA MET A 216 16.32 6.32 -3.56
C MET A 216 17.35 7.22 -2.87
N ALA A 217 17.15 8.54 -2.84
CA ALA A 217 18.06 9.45 -2.15
C ALA A 217 17.94 9.34 -0.61
N THR A 218 16.76 8.97 -0.11
CA THR A 218 16.49 8.83 1.33
C THR A 218 17.08 7.58 1.97
N ALA A 219 17.40 6.53 1.19
CA ALA A 219 17.98 5.29 1.72
C ALA A 219 19.47 5.43 2.12
N GLN A 220 20.16 6.47 1.65
CA GLN A 220 21.59 6.69 1.93
C GLN A 220 21.86 7.73 3.02
N GLY A 221 20.83 8.39 3.56
CA GLY A 221 21.00 9.62 4.36
C GLY A 221 20.81 9.51 5.88
N SER A 222 20.27 8.42 6.42
CA SER A 222 19.89 8.34 7.83
C SER A 222 20.62 7.22 8.57
N GLY A 223 21.92 7.42 8.81
CA GLY A 223 22.64 6.77 9.89
C GLY A 223 22.66 7.67 11.14
N PRO A 224 22.51 7.14 12.36
CA PRO A 224 22.57 7.95 13.57
C PRO A 224 24.03 8.19 13.98
N GLY A 225 24.41 9.46 14.10
CA GLY A 225 25.50 9.89 14.97
C GLY A 225 26.91 9.91 14.39
N ALA A 226 27.39 11.12 14.11
CA ALA A 226 28.77 11.49 14.42
C ALA A 226 28.78 12.98 14.81
N GLY A 227 28.79 13.23 16.12
CA GLY A 227 29.19 14.52 16.66
C GLY A 227 30.71 14.65 16.66
N SER A 228 31.19 15.85 16.29
CA SER A 228 32.49 16.50 16.53
C SER A 228 32.70 17.46 15.36
N GLY A 229 33.04 18.75 15.49
CA GLY A 229 33.63 19.52 16.57
C GLY A 229 34.79 20.33 15.97
N LEU A 230 34.80 21.66 16.21
CA LEU A 230 35.90 22.63 16.06
C LEU A 230 36.12 23.25 14.64
N ALA A 231 35.81 24.54 14.45
CA ALA A 231 36.68 25.74 14.59
C ALA A 231 37.69 25.88 13.42
N SER A 232 37.86 26.99 12.67
CA SER A 232 38.01 28.39 13.07
C SER A 232 38.17 29.33 11.84
N SER A 233 37.77 30.60 12.02
CA SER A 233 38.32 31.88 11.50
C SER A 233 38.75 32.09 10.03
N SER A 234 38.15 33.10 9.38
CA SER A 234 38.81 34.39 8.99
C SER A 234 37.84 35.29 8.19
N GLY A 235 37.71 36.57 8.58
CA GLY A 235 36.93 37.62 7.87
C GLY A 235 37.80 38.41 6.87
N PRO A 236 37.59 39.74 6.67
CA PRO A 236 36.35 40.50 6.42
C PRO A 236 36.48 41.47 5.22
N ALA A 237 35.39 42.13 4.80
CA ALA A 237 35.27 43.43 4.06
C ALA A 237 34.00 43.40 3.18
N SER A 238 33.20 44.44 2.95
CA SER A 238 33.23 45.87 3.24
C SER A 238 31.81 46.44 2.94
N GLY A 239 31.57 47.70 3.34
CA GLY A 239 30.30 48.45 3.31
C GLY A 239 29.50 48.43 2.00
N SER A 240 28.27 48.91 1.94
CA SER A 240 27.84 50.26 2.37
C SER A 240 26.31 50.34 2.32
N GLY A 241 25.68 51.02 3.29
CA GLY A 241 24.37 51.67 3.09
C GLY A 241 24.54 52.97 2.26
N PRO A 242 23.47 53.70 1.89
CA PRO A 242 22.38 54.11 2.79
C PRO A 242 20.95 53.98 2.21
N GLY A 243 19.93 54.06 3.09
CA GLY A 243 18.51 54.28 2.74
C GLY A 243 18.20 55.76 2.48
N PRO A 244 17.01 56.31 2.80
CA PRO A 244 15.66 55.73 2.88
C PRO A 244 14.59 56.60 2.14
N GLY A 245 13.31 56.18 2.16
CA GLY A 245 12.15 57.03 1.84
C GLY A 245 11.44 56.66 0.53
N GLY A 246 10.11 56.65 0.42
CA GLY A 246 9.04 56.91 1.37
C GLY A 246 7.70 56.52 0.73
N ASP A 247 6.73 56.18 1.57
CA ASP A 247 5.31 56.21 1.20
C ASP A 247 4.84 57.68 1.13
N PRO A 248 3.83 58.00 0.29
CA PRO A 248 2.47 58.03 0.83
C PRO A 248 1.35 57.61 -0.15
N ASN A 249 0.48 56.71 0.35
CA ASN A 249 -0.99 56.84 0.46
C ASN A 249 -1.85 57.00 -0.84
N PRO A 250 -3.20 56.93 -0.76
CA PRO A 250 -4.03 55.99 -1.51
C PRO A 250 -5.00 56.73 -2.45
N LYS A 251 -5.93 55.99 -3.09
CA LYS A 251 -7.08 56.38 -3.95
C LYS A 251 -7.03 55.45 -5.18
N ASP A 252 -8.04 54.68 -5.59
CA ASP A 252 -9.49 54.80 -5.47
C ASP A 252 -10.13 53.39 -5.58
N GLU A 253 -11.13 53.11 -4.75
CA GLU A 253 -12.32 52.32 -5.09
C GLU A 253 -13.22 53.19 -6.00
N PRO A 254 -14.10 52.66 -6.88
CA PRO A 254 -15.16 51.70 -6.50
C PRO A 254 -15.43 50.66 -7.62
N GLU A 255 -16.37 49.73 -7.62
CA GLU A 255 -17.80 49.78 -7.30
C GLU A 255 -18.33 48.34 -7.25
N ALA A 256 -19.27 48.10 -6.34
CA ALA A 256 -19.97 46.84 -6.17
C ALA A 256 -21.20 46.75 -7.10
N GLN A 257 -21.42 45.57 -7.70
CA GLN A 257 -22.71 45.04 -8.16
C GLN A 257 -22.60 43.51 -7.97
N GLY A 258 -23.39 42.78 -7.19
CA GLY A 258 -24.74 43.00 -6.71
C GLY A 258 -25.69 42.08 -7.46
N LEU A 259 -25.71 40.77 -7.16
CA LEU A 259 -26.85 39.88 -7.47
C LEU A 259 -26.94 38.75 -6.43
N ALA A 260 -28.03 38.80 -5.66
CA ALA A 260 -28.56 37.74 -4.81
C ALA A 260 -29.87 37.21 -5.41
N TYR A 261 -30.39 36.13 -4.82
CA TYR A 261 -31.63 35.36 -5.10
C TYR A 261 -31.47 34.26 -6.18
N ASP A 262 -31.91 33.02 -6.01
CA ASP A 262 -32.97 32.47 -5.15
C ASP A 262 -32.65 31.06 -4.61
N ALA A 263 -33.23 30.78 -3.45
CA ALA A 263 -33.43 29.45 -2.88
C ALA A 263 -34.92 29.10 -3.00
N ASP A 264 -35.23 27.90 -3.50
CA ASP A 264 -36.25 26.97 -3.01
C ASP A 264 -36.61 25.96 -4.11
N ASP A 265 -36.47 24.67 -3.80
CA ASP A 265 -37.60 23.76 -3.91
C ASP A 265 -37.28 22.43 -3.21
N SER A 266 -37.99 22.21 -2.11
CA SER A 266 -38.25 20.88 -1.56
C SER A 266 -39.34 20.21 -2.40
N LEU A 267 -39.42 18.88 -2.42
CA LEU A 267 -40.63 18.08 -2.17
C LEU A 267 -40.42 16.58 -2.50
N LEU A 268 -40.65 15.77 -1.45
CA LEU A 268 -41.44 14.52 -1.39
C LEU A 268 -40.93 13.18 -1.97
N LEU A 269 -40.55 12.33 -1.01
CA LEU A 269 -40.96 10.94 -0.76
C LEU A 269 -42.00 10.31 -1.71
N THR A 270 -41.74 9.08 -2.16
CA THR A 270 -42.64 7.92 -1.92
C THR A 270 -41.88 6.58 -2.06
N PRO A 271 -42.25 5.55 -1.28
CA PRO A 271 -41.68 4.21 -1.32
C PRO A 271 -42.54 3.23 -2.14
N VAL A 272 -41.93 2.21 -2.74
CA VAL A 272 -42.65 1.05 -3.28
C VAL A 272 -42.11 -0.22 -2.61
N SER A 273 -43.01 -0.88 -1.88
CA SER A 273 -42.86 -2.23 -1.34
C SER A 273 -43.63 -3.21 -2.24
N GLN A 274 -43.14 -4.44 -2.46
CA GLN A 274 -43.71 -5.75 -2.02
C GLN A 274 -43.63 -6.80 -3.18
N PRO A 275 -43.87 -8.13 -2.98
CA PRO A 275 -43.08 -9.13 -2.22
C PRO A 275 -42.95 -10.52 -2.94
N VAL A 276 -42.55 -11.57 -2.19
CA VAL A 276 -42.77 -13.05 -2.41
C VAL A 276 -41.72 -13.78 -3.32
N SER A 277 -41.09 -14.95 -3.05
CA SER A 277 -41.20 -16.01 -2.01
C SER A 277 -39.92 -16.89 -1.89
N LEU A 278 -39.92 -17.64 -0.79
CA LEU A 278 -38.98 -18.64 -0.23
C LEU A 278 -38.90 -20.03 -0.91
N MET A 279 -37.86 -20.77 -0.47
CA MET A 279 -37.52 -22.21 -0.54
C MET A 279 -36.48 -22.57 -1.63
N SER A 280 -35.36 -23.27 -1.35
CA SER A 280 -35.06 -24.30 -0.33
C SER A 280 -33.57 -24.32 0.09
N ALA A 281 -33.28 -25.07 1.15
CA ALA A 281 -32.14 -24.97 2.07
C ALA A 281 -31.03 -26.04 1.91
N GLN A 282 -30.01 -25.92 2.77
CA GLN A 282 -28.90 -26.82 3.16
C GLN A 282 -27.55 -26.47 2.49
N SER A 283 -26.46 -26.08 3.18
CA SER A 283 -26.05 -26.21 4.58
C SER A 283 -25.12 -25.04 4.96
N GLN A 284 -25.45 -24.34 6.05
CA GLN A 284 -24.63 -23.28 6.64
C GLN A 284 -24.12 -23.76 8.00
N GLN A 285 -22.80 -23.76 8.21
CA GLN A 285 -22.24 -23.59 9.56
C GLN A 285 -22.05 -22.09 9.76
N GLY A 286 -22.95 -21.48 10.52
CA GLY A 286 -22.97 -20.06 10.81
C GLY A 286 -21.74 -19.62 11.61
N PHE A 287 -21.09 -18.56 11.14
CA PHE A 287 -20.18 -17.73 11.90
C PHE A 287 -21.00 -16.88 12.88
N ALA A 288 -20.95 -17.22 14.17
CA ALA A 288 -21.34 -16.28 15.21
C ALA A 288 -20.10 -15.46 15.60
N LEU A 289 -20.15 -14.14 15.39
CA LEU A 289 -19.19 -13.19 15.93
C LEU A 289 -19.26 -13.19 17.47
N PRO A 290 -18.14 -13.05 18.19
CA PRO A 290 -18.18 -12.57 19.57
C PRO A 290 -18.68 -11.11 19.56
N GLU A 291 -19.76 -10.84 20.29
CA GLU A 291 -20.27 -9.48 20.55
C GLU A 291 -19.13 -8.57 21.04
N LEU A 292 -18.77 -7.58 20.22
CA LEU A 292 -18.06 -6.40 20.69
C LEU A 292 -19.09 -5.48 21.36
N ALA A 293 -19.55 -5.88 22.55
CA ALA A 293 -20.45 -5.07 23.35
C ALA A 293 -19.72 -3.81 23.84
N ALA A 294 -20.29 -2.66 23.51
CA ALA A 294 -19.90 -1.35 24.02
C ALA A 294 -20.17 -1.28 25.54
N SER A 295 -19.13 -1.05 26.34
CA SER A 295 -19.29 -0.67 27.75
C SER A 295 -19.31 0.85 27.87
N SER A 296 -20.52 1.41 27.89
CA SER A 296 -20.78 2.77 28.37
C SER A 296 -20.68 2.80 29.89
N PHE A 297 -19.84 3.69 30.41
CA PHE A 297 -19.79 4.06 31.83
C PHE A 297 -21.12 4.71 32.26
N GLY A 298 -21.77 4.12 33.27
CA GLY A 298 -22.88 4.70 34.01
C GLY A 298 -22.63 4.51 35.50
N ALA A 299 -22.47 5.63 36.20
CA ALA A 299 -22.11 5.71 37.61
C ALA A 299 -23.19 5.14 38.54
N SER A 300 -22.76 4.51 39.63
CA SER A 300 -23.41 4.61 40.94
C SER A 300 -22.39 4.30 42.04
N ALA A 301 -22.20 5.30 42.90
CA ALA A 301 -21.34 5.27 44.07
C ALA A 301 -21.99 4.49 45.21
N SER A 302 -21.21 3.71 45.96
CA SER A 302 -21.06 3.88 47.42
C SER A 302 -20.08 2.87 48.05
N SER A 303 -19.13 3.41 48.82
CA SER A 303 -18.75 2.97 50.17
C SER A 303 -17.79 1.77 50.37
N LEU A 304 -16.49 2.08 50.49
CA LEU A 304 -15.57 1.81 51.65
C LEU A 304 -14.12 1.67 51.15
N ARG A 305 -13.31 2.73 51.27
CA ARG A 305 -12.16 2.85 52.20
C ARG A 305 -11.26 1.60 52.25
N GLU A 306 -10.07 1.72 51.66
CA GLU A 306 -8.80 1.72 52.40
C GLU A 306 -7.64 2.19 51.52
N ASP A 307 -6.76 2.95 52.15
CA ASP A 307 -5.69 3.78 51.59
C ASP A 307 -4.46 2.97 51.16
N SER A 308 -3.83 3.32 50.02
CA SER A 308 -2.36 3.37 49.89
C SER A 308 -1.88 3.85 48.50
N GLU A 309 -1.13 4.96 48.55
CA GLU A 309 0.08 5.27 47.79
C GLU A 309 0.07 5.73 46.30
N SER A 310 0.62 6.94 46.17
CA SER A 310 1.53 7.44 45.12
C SER A 310 0.94 8.19 43.91
N HIS A 311 1.29 9.47 43.86
CA HIS A 311 1.04 10.44 42.80
C HIS A 311 1.63 10.02 41.45
N ALA A 312 0.79 10.03 40.42
CA ALA A 312 1.20 10.30 39.05
C ALA A 312 0.27 11.40 38.48
N PRO A 313 0.78 12.46 37.85
CA PRO A 313 -0.05 13.53 37.33
C PRO A 313 -0.81 13.04 36.09
N SER A 314 -2.13 13.21 36.13
CA SER A 314 -3.02 13.07 34.98
C SER A 314 -2.64 14.11 33.92
N MET A 315 -1.90 13.69 32.90
CA MET A 315 -1.76 14.43 31.65
C MET A 315 -3.03 14.21 30.85
N GLY A 316 -3.84 15.26 30.71
CA GLY A 316 -4.94 15.29 29.76
C GLY A 316 -4.42 14.98 28.36
N ILE A 317 -5.10 14.06 27.67
CA ILE A 317 -4.86 13.81 26.25
C ILE A 317 -5.37 15.04 25.50
N PRO A 318 -4.54 15.78 24.74
CA PRO A 318 -5.00 16.93 23.98
C PRO A 318 -5.95 16.48 22.86
N GLU A 319 -7.05 17.20 22.66
CA GLU A 319 -7.98 17.05 21.52
C GLU A 319 -7.32 17.32 20.14
N ASP A 320 -6.04 17.73 20.11
CA ASP A 320 -5.24 18.03 18.91
C ASP A 320 -4.52 16.81 18.28
N ALA A 321 -4.79 15.60 18.77
CA ALA A 321 -4.17 14.36 18.26
C ALA A 321 -4.21 14.16 16.72
N PRO A 322 -5.29 14.48 15.98
CA PRO A 322 -5.29 14.28 14.52
C PRO A 322 -4.33 15.22 13.77
N ALA A 323 -4.15 16.47 14.25
CA ALA A 323 -3.27 17.44 13.59
C ALA A 323 -1.77 17.06 13.73
N LEU A 324 -1.39 16.54 14.90
CA LEU A 324 -0.04 16.01 15.15
C LEU A 324 0.29 14.78 14.30
N GLN A 325 -0.71 13.95 14.02
CA GLN A 325 -0.56 12.77 13.18
C GLN A 325 -0.41 13.17 11.70
N ASP A 326 -1.11 14.21 11.26
CA ASP A 326 -1.01 14.76 9.91
C ASP A 326 0.35 15.45 9.65
N GLU A 327 0.90 16.19 10.62
CA GLU A 327 2.27 16.72 10.54
C GLU A 327 3.33 15.62 10.54
N LEU A 328 3.15 14.57 11.35
CA LEU A 328 4.07 13.43 11.38
C LEU A 328 4.07 12.68 10.03
N ILE A 329 2.89 12.45 9.45
CA ILE A 329 2.73 11.85 8.11
C ILE A 329 3.37 12.74 7.04
N ALA A 330 3.25 14.07 7.16
CA ALA A 330 3.90 15.02 6.30
C ALA A 330 5.43 15.01 6.43
N GLY A 331 6.03 14.40 7.45
CA GLY A 331 7.46 14.16 7.59
C GLY A 331 7.94 12.79 7.06
N MET A 332 7.03 11.82 6.91
CA MET A 332 7.36 10.44 6.56
C MET A 332 7.51 10.22 5.05
N GLY A 333 8.38 9.28 4.66
CA GLY A 333 8.43 8.80 3.27
C GLY A 333 7.09 8.18 2.87
N LEU A 334 6.70 8.36 1.60
CA LEU A 334 5.37 8.02 1.09
C LEU A 334 4.88 6.61 1.49
N ALA A 335 5.71 5.58 1.32
CA ALA A 335 5.34 4.21 1.68
C ALA A 335 5.05 4.05 3.18
N LEU A 336 5.84 4.69 4.04
CA LEU A 336 5.66 4.64 5.49
C LEU A 336 4.40 5.41 5.91
N ALA A 337 4.16 6.57 5.30
CA ALA A 337 2.92 7.33 5.46
C ALA A 337 1.69 6.46 5.08
N MET A 338 1.74 5.78 3.93
CA MET A 338 0.64 4.91 3.49
C MET A 338 0.45 3.69 4.40
N ARG A 339 1.52 3.11 4.96
CA ARG A 339 1.40 2.01 5.96
C ARG A 339 0.66 2.46 7.22
N ALA A 340 0.87 3.69 7.66
CA ALA A 340 0.14 4.25 8.79
C ALA A 340 -1.35 4.45 8.45
N THR A 341 -1.66 4.96 7.25
CA THR A 341 -3.04 5.26 6.83
C THR A 341 -3.89 4.01 6.55
N VAL A 342 -3.28 2.87 6.20
CA VAL A 342 -3.95 1.56 6.07
C VAL A 342 -4.76 1.20 7.33
N ARG A 343 -4.29 1.58 8.51
CA ARG A 343 -4.96 1.28 9.80
C ARG A 343 -6.28 2.02 10.00
N GLU A 344 -6.55 3.03 9.19
CA GLU A 344 -7.75 3.86 9.37
C GLU A 344 -8.72 3.70 8.20
N LEU A 345 -8.40 2.80 7.26
CA LEU A 345 -9.16 2.63 6.04
C LEU A 345 -10.38 1.74 6.25
N ARG A 346 -11.55 2.36 6.08
CA ARG A 346 -12.87 1.75 6.30
C ARG A 346 -13.49 1.16 5.03
N SER A 347 -12.89 1.36 3.87
CA SER A 347 -13.44 0.92 2.59
C SER A 347 -12.34 0.51 1.62
N MET A 348 -12.59 -0.55 0.86
CA MET A 348 -11.76 -0.96 -0.29
C MET A 348 -12.13 -0.24 -1.59
N HIS A 349 -13.21 0.54 -1.62
CA HIS A 349 -13.67 1.20 -2.84
C HIS A 349 -12.88 2.48 -3.11
N VAL A 350 -12.62 2.73 -4.40
CA VAL A 350 -12.16 4.04 -4.86
C VAL A 350 -13.23 5.09 -4.55
N ASP A 351 -12.82 6.26 -4.05
CA ASP A 351 -13.74 7.34 -3.72
C ASP A 351 -14.46 7.86 -4.97
N LYS A 352 -15.80 7.84 -4.95
CA LYS A 352 -16.63 8.30 -6.07
C LYS A 352 -16.44 9.79 -6.38
N ARG A 353 -16.24 10.64 -5.35
CA ARG A 353 -16.00 12.08 -5.53
C ARG A 353 -14.69 12.30 -6.26
N PHE A 354 -13.65 11.59 -5.83
CA PHE A 354 -12.34 11.59 -6.48
C PHE A 354 -12.44 11.17 -7.95
N VAL A 355 -13.13 10.06 -8.26
CA VAL A 355 -13.31 9.62 -9.65
C VAL A 355 -14.06 10.66 -10.50
N ASN A 356 -15.09 11.29 -9.96
CA ASN A 356 -15.83 12.33 -10.66
C ASN A 356 -14.94 13.56 -10.93
N SER A 357 -14.18 13.99 -9.93
CA SER A 357 -13.17 15.06 -10.04
C SER A 357 -12.18 14.79 -11.18
N LEU A 358 -11.71 13.55 -11.35
CA LEU A 358 -10.82 13.17 -12.45
C LEU A 358 -11.49 13.20 -13.84
N ARG A 359 -12.79 12.89 -13.91
CA ARG A 359 -13.56 13.04 -15.16
C ARG A 359 -13.69 14.51 -15.54
N ASP A 360 -13.96 15.37 -14.56
CA ASP A 360 -14.07 16.81 -14.76
C ASP A 360 -12.74 17.40 -15.20
N VAL A 361 -11.63 17.02 -14.55
CA VAL A 361 -10.26 17.40 -14.95
C VAL A 361 -9.95 16.99 -16.38
N ARG A 362 -10.28 15.75 -16.79
CA ARG A 362 -10.09 15.29 -18.17
C ARG A 362 -10.86 16.17 -19.15
N ASN A 363 -12.14 16.42 -18.89
CA ASN A 363 -12.98 17.21 -19.79
C ASN A 363 -12.42 18.64 -19.89
N TYR A 364 -12.12 19.25 -18.74
CA TYR A 364 -11.55 20.59 -18.64
C TYR A 364 -10.22 20.76 -19.40
N LEU A 365 -9.27 19.84 -19.23
CA LEU A 365 -7.99 19.90 -19.93
C LEU A 365 -8.09 19.58 -21.42
N ASN A 366 -9.05 18.75 -21.84
CA ASN A 366 -9.29 18.50 -23.26
C ASN A 366 -9.88 19.71 -23.98
N ASP A 367 -10.72 20.48 -23.29
CA ASP A 367 -11.33 21.71 -23.81
C ASP A 367 -10.33 22.88 -23.82
N ASN A 368 -9.28 22.83 -22.99
CA ASN A 368 -8.26 23.86 -22.88
C ASN A 368 -6.92 23.44 -23.53
N LYS A 369 -6.72 23.84 -24.79
CA LYS A 369 -5.51 23.51 -25.58
C LYS A 369 -4.22 23.99 -24.90
N ASP A 370 -4.20 25.22 -24.42
CA ASP A 370 -3.01 25.82 -23.78
C ASP A 370 -2.64 25.07 -22.49
N GLY A 371 -3.65 24.67 -21.71
CA GLY A 371 -3.45 23.83 -20.51
C GLY A 371 -2.84 22.47 -20.84
N LEU A 372 -3.27 21.85 -21.93
CA LEU A 372 -2.70 20.58 -22.41
C LEU A 372 -1.25 20.74 -22.90
N GLU A 373 -0.96 21.82 -23.61
CA GLU A 373 0.39 22.14 -24.09
C GLU A 373 1.35 22.41 -22.92
N ASN A 374 0.91 23.19 -21.92
CA ASN A 374 1.68 23.42 -20.68
C ASN A 374 1.98 22.11 -19.93
N CYS A 375 1.04 21.15 -19.92
CA CYS A 375 1.27 19.82 -19.35
C CYS A 375 2.33 19.03 -20.13
N VAL A 376 2.27 19.07 -21.46
CA VAL A 376 3.24 18.40 -22.34
C VAL A 376 4.64 19.01 -22.18
N GLU A 377 4.73 20.34 -22.08
CA GLU A 377 6.00 21.02 -21.78
C GLU A 377 6.54 20.65 -20.40
N GLY A 378 5.70 20.62 -19.37
CA GLY A 378 6.08 20.18 -18.03
C GLY A 378 6.67 18.78 -17.99
N MET A 379 6.06 17.83 -18.73
CA MET A 379 6.58 16.48 -18.88
C MET A 379 7.99 16.44 -19.50
N ARG A 380 8.25 17.31 -20.49
CA ARG A 380 9.56 17.42 -21.14
C ARG A 380 10.59 18.06 -20.20
N ASP A 381 10.22 19.16 -19.54
CA ASP A 381 11.06 19.86 -18.58
C ASP A 381 11.52 18.94 -17.45
N GLY A 382 10.59 18.13 -16.91
CA GLY A 382 10.89 17.15 -15.86
C GLY A 382 11.97 16.15 -16.27
N LEU A 383 11.87 15.58 -17.49
CA LEU A 383 12.89 14.66 -17.97
C LEU A 383 14.23 15.36 -18.21
N VAL A 384 14.21 16.54 -18.83
CA VAL A 384 15.44 17.30 -19.11
C VAL A 384 16.15 17.63 -17.80
N ALA A 385 15.42 18.10 -16.79
CA ALA A 385 15.96 18.38 -15.46
C ALA A 385 16.58 17.14 -14.81
N HIS A 386 15.90 15.99 -14.88
CA HIS A 386 16.45 14.73 -14.33
C HIS A 386 17.73 14.30 -15.06
N ARG A 387 17.77 14.37 -16.39
CA ARG A 387 18.96 14.02 -17.18
C ARG A 387 20.12 14.96 -16.94
N LEU A 388 19.88 16.25 -16.80
CA LEU A 388 20.93 17.21 -16.46
C LEU A 388 21.51 16.89 -15.07
N THR A 389 20.65 16.68 -14.08
CA THR A 389 21.06 16.39 -12.69
C THR A 389 21.81 15.05 -12.59
N SER A 390 21.33 14.01 -13.28
CA SER A 390 21.98 12.69 -13.28
C SER A 390 23.29 12.68 -14.06
N ASN A 391 23.39 13.39 -15.18
CA ASN A 391 24.64 13.52 -15.95
C ASN A 391 25.70 14.36 -15.22
N ILE A 392 25.29 15.42 -14.50
CA ILE A 392 26.17 16.19 -13.60
C ILE A 392 26.74 15.25 -12.53
N SER A 393 25.90 14.40 -11.95
CA SER A 393 26.32 13.39 -10.97
C SER A 393 27.23 12.31 -11.56
N GLN A 394 27.08 11.97 -12.85
CA GLN A 394 27.83 10.89 -13.53
C GLN A 394 29.04 11.36 -14.36
N ARG A 395 29.39 12.65 -14.39
CA ARG A 395 30.54 13.23 -15.14
C ARG A 395 30.67 12.74 -16.61
N ARG A 396 29.56 12.43 -17.29
CA ARG A 396 29.57 12.04 -18.71
C ARG A 396 28.89 13.12 -19.55
N LEU A 397 29.69 13.99 -20.16
CA LEU A 397 29.26 14.87 -21.24
C LEU A 397 29.21 14.04 -22.53
N ARG A 398 28.03 13.51 -22.88
CA ARG A 398 27.75 12.98 -24.22
C ARG A 398 26.68 13.81 -24.91
N SER A 399 26.86 13.95 -26.22
CA SER A 399 26.25 14.88 -27.16
C SER A 399 24.72 15.04 -27.08
N SER A 400 24.30 16.27 -27.37
CA SER A 400 22.95 16.88 -27.27
C SER A 400 21.78 16.24 -28.05
N SER A 401 21.93 15.02 -28.57
CA SER A 401 20.91 14.37 -29.40
C SER A 401 19.93 13.49 -28.61
N HIS A 402 20.28 13.10 -27.38
CA HIS A 402 19.46 12.21 -26.55
C HIS A 402 18.38 12.92 -25.71
N THR A 403 18.35 14.26 -25.65
CA THR A 403 17.55 15.04 -24.69
C THR A 403 16.14 15.41 -25.14
N GLN A 404 15.74 15.10 -26.38
CA GLN A 404 14.41 15.49 -26.87
C GLN A 404 13.41 14.34 -26.72
N ILE A 405 12.57 14.37 -25.68
CA ILE A 405 11.27 13.69 -25.78
C ILE A 405 10.50 14.39 -26.90
N ASN A 406 10.00 13.58 -27.84
CA ASN A 406 9.01 14.00 -28.82
C ASN A 406 7.73 14.48 -28.11
N ALA A 407 7.27 15.71 -28.38
CA ALA A 407 6.04 16.25 -27.81
C ALA A 407 4.81 15.37 -28.11
N ALA A 408 4.81 14.65 -29.23
CA ALA A 408 3.75 13.70 -29.57
C ALA A 408 3.67 12.52 -28.58
N ALA A 409 4.82 12.03 -28.11
CA ALA A 409 4.90 10.96 -27.11
C ALA A 409 4.35 11.42 -25.75
N CYS A 410 4.78 12.60 -25.27
CA CYS A 410 4.23 13.22 -24.05
C CYS A 410 2.72 13.45 -24.16
N LYS A 411 2.25 13.95 -25.31
CA LYS A 411 0.82 14.19 -25.55
C LYS A 411 0.02 12.89 -25.55
N SER A 412 0.54 11.82 -26.14
CA SER A 412 -0.07 10.49 -26.10
C SER A 412 -0.13 9.94 -24.68
N ALA A 413 0.98 10.00 -23.95
CA ALA A 413 1.07 9.59 -22.55
C ALA A 413 0.09 10.38 -21.65
N LEU A 414 0.01 11.70 -21.81
CA LEU A 414 -0.92 12.57 -21.07
C LEU A 414 -2.37 12.18 -21.33
N LYS A 415 -2.75 11.95 -22.60
CA LYS A 415 -4.10 11.46 -22.94
C LYS A 415 -4.36 10.08 -22.31
N GLY A 416 -3.36 9.21 -22.27
CA GLY A 416 -3.41 7.93 -21.58
C GLY A 416 -3.73 8.09 -20.09
N ILE A 417 -2.96 8.95 -19.39
CA ILE A 417 -3.14 9.28 -17.97
C ILE A 417 -4.56 9.80 -17.70
N LEU A 418 -5.04 10.77 -18.48
CA LEU A 418 -6.39 11.34 -18.32
C LEU A 418 -7.49 10.31 -18.57
N THR A 419 -7.29 9.41 -19.53
CA THR A 419 -8.26 8.34 -19.84
C THR A 419 -8.33 7.31 -18.70
N ILE A 420 -7.17 6.89 -18.17
CA ILE A 420 -7.10 5.99 -17.01
C ILE A 420 -7.83 6.63 -15.83
N GLY A 421 -7.52 7.88 -15.49
CA GLY A 421 -8.14 8.60 -14.38
C GLY A 421 -9.66 8.67 -14.47
N ALA A 422 -10.20 9.06 -15.64
CA ALA A 422 -11.65 9.15 -15.86
C ALA A 422 -12.38 7.80 -15.78
N ASN A 423 -11.65 6.70 -16.02
CA ASN A 423 -12.16 5.34 -16.03
C ASN A 423 -11.87 4.55 -14.75
N LEU A 424 -11.24 5.15 -13.71
CA LEU A 424 -10.92 4.45 -12.46
C LEU A 424 -12.14 3.84 -11.75
N GLY A 425 -13.33 4.43 -11.92
CA GLY A 425 -14.57 3.87 -11.39
C GLY A 425 -15.09 2.63 -12.12
N SER A 426 -14.53 2.30 -13.30
CA SER A 426 -14.87 1.10 -14.05
C SER A 426 -14.09 -0.09 -13.48
N GLY A 427 -14.77 -1.04 -12.86
CA GLY A 427 -14.12 -2.23 -12.28
C GLY A 427 -13.35 -3.09 -13.29
N LYS A 428 -13.63 -2.96 -14.59
CA LYS A 428 -12.84 -3.61 -15.66
C LYS A 428 -11.51 -2.89 -15.88
N GLU A 429 -11.56 -1.58 -16.15
CA GLU A 429 -10.35 -0.78 -16.41
C GLU A 429 -9.46 -0.72 -15.16
N PHE A 430 -10.07 -0.68 -13.97
CA PHE A 430 -9.32 -0.69 -12.72
C PHE A 430 -8.57 -2.01 -12.48
N ARG A 431 -9.17 -3.15 -12.88
CA ARG A 431 -8.50 -4.45 -12.84
C ARG A 431 -7.27 -4.50 -13.74
N ASP A 432 -7.35 -3.87 -14.91
CA ASP A 432 -6.30 -3.89 -15.93
C ASP A 432 -5.36 -2.68 -15.81
N LEU A 433 -5.42 -1.93 -14.69
CA LEU A 433 -4.67 -0.68 -14.48
C LEU A 433 -3.18 -0.79 -14.81
N PHE A 434 -2.48 -1.86 -14.39
CA PHE A 434 -1.04 -1.99 -14.67
C PHE A 434 -0.74 -2.21 -16.16
N GLU A 435 -1.61 -2.97 -16.84
CA GLU A 435 -1.53 -3.16 -18.29
C GLU A 435 -1.84 -1.85 -19.02
N ASP A 436 -2.84 -1.09 -18.56
CA ASP A 436 -3.21 0.23 -19.09
C ASP A 436 -2.09 1.26 -18.86
N LEU A 437 -1.45 1.28 -17.69
CA LEU A 437 -0.32 2.16 -17.42
C LEU A 437 0.86 1.85 -18.34
N LEU A 438 1.16 0.58 -18.58
CA LEU A 438 2.22 0.22 -19.53
C LEU A 438 1.82 0.58 -20.97
N SER A 439 0.56 0.39 -21.38
CA SER A 439 0.11 0.56 -22.77
C SER A 439 -0.09 2.01 -23.16
N ARG A 440 -0.71 2.78 -22.29
CA ARG A 440 -1.13 4.15 -22.58
C ARG A 440 -0.13 5.18 -22.11
N VAL A 441 0.83 4.81 -21.26
CA VAL A 441 1.84 5.73 -20.71
C VAL A 441 3.25 5.19 -20.94
N GLY A 442 3.53 3.97 -20.50
CA GLY A 442 4.86 3.37 -20.60
C GLY A 442 5.38 3.21 -22.03
N GLU A 443 4.56 2.69 -22.95
CA GLU A 443 4.89 2.50 -24.36
C GLU A 443 5.10 3.82 -25.12
N PRO A 444 4.18 4.81 -25.03
CA PRO A 444 4.43 6.13 -25.62
C PRO A 444 5.73 6.77 -25.12
N LEU A 445 6.09 6.56 -23.85
CA LEU A 445 7.33 7.07 -23.28
C LEU A 445 8.55 6.16 -23.55
N ALA A 446 8.36 4.95 -24.07
CA ALA A 446 9.41 3.93 -24.15
C ALA A 446 10.55 4.30 -25.09
N GLU A 447 10.34 5.19 -26.07
CA GLU A 447 11.40 5.70 -26.95
C GLU A 447 12.28 6.77 -26.29
N ALA A 448 11.81 7.37 -25.19
CA ALA A 448 12.42 8.56 -24.62
C ALA A 448 12.73 8.48 -23.12
N ALA A 449 12.10 7.57 -22.36
CA ALA A 449 12.35 7.30 -20.95
C ALA A 449 12.42 5.78 -20.73
N HIS A 450 13.60 5.28 -20.41
CA HIS A 450 13.84 3.84 -20.26
C HIS A 450 14.01 3.41 -18.80
N SER A 451 14.40 4.33 -17.92
CA SER A 451 14.60 4.05 -16.49
C SER A 451 13.40 4.46 -15.65
N ALA A 452 13.29 3.87 -14.46
CA ALA A 452 12.28 4.26 -13.47
C ALA A 452 12.39 5.74 -13.08
N GLY A 453 13.63 6.25 -12.92
CA GLY A 453 13.88 7.66 -12.59
C GLY A 453 13.42 8.61 -13.68
N GLU A 454 13.67 8.29 -14.96
CA GLU A 454 13.21 9.09 -16.09
C GLU A 454 11.69 9.14 -16.18
N VAL A 455 11.01 8.00 -16.03
CA VAL A 455 9.53 7.95 -16.01
C VAL A 455 8.97 8.72 -14.83
N CYS A 456 9.57 8.59 -13.64
CA CYS A 456 9.16 9.37 -12.47
C CYS A 456 9.30 10.87 -12.69
N ALA A 457 10.41 11.30 -13.28
CA ALA A 457 10.69 12.70 -13.58
C ALA A 457 9.69 13.30 -14.58
N VAL A 458 9.28 12.53 -15.59
CA VAL A 458 8.23 12.94 -16.54
C VAL A 458 6.89 13.19 -15.81
N ILE A 459 6.48 12.29 -14.92
CA ILE A 459 5.23 12.46 -14.17
C ILE A 459 5.34 13.58 -13.12
N ALA A 460 6.51 13.76 -12.50
CA ALA A 460 6.77 14.87 -11.58
C ALA A 460 6.69 16.22 -12.29
N GLY A 461 7.26 16.32 -13.49
CA GLY A 461 7.17 17.51 -14.34
C GLY A 461 5.73 17.83 -14.78
N LEU A 462 4.91 16.80 -15.05
CA LEU A 462 3.48 16.96 -15.26
C LEU A 462 2.78 17.54 -14.02
N GLY A 463 3.09 17.01 -12.85
CA GLY A 463 2.54 17.50 -11.58
C GLY A 463 2.88 18.98 -11.32
N GLU A 464 4.13 19.37 -11.55
CA GLU A 464 4.56 20.77 -11.42
C GLU A 464 3.86 21.69 -12.44
N ALA A 465 3.69 21.25 -13.68
CA ALA A 465 2.91 22.01 -14.66
C ALA A 465 1.44 22.16 -14.24
N VAL A 466 0.81 21.08 -13.76
CA VAL A 466 -0.56 21.12 -13.22
C VAL A 466 -0.64 22.10 -12.04
N ALA A 467 0.33 22.07 -11.14
CA ALA A 467 0.37 22.92 -9.95
C ALA A 467 0.49 24.42 -10.31
N ARG A 468 1.30 24.77 -11.32
CA ARG A 468 1.73 26.17 -11.54
C ARG A 468 1.35 26.78 -12.87
N ARG A 469 1.24 25.97 -13.93
CA ARG A 469 1.13 26.43 -15.32
C ARG A 469 -0.22 26.12 -15.96
N THR A 470 -1.08 25.33 -15.31
CA THR A 470 -2.41 25.02 -15.86
C THR A 470 -3.52 25.87 -15.22
N PRO A 471 -4.64 26.08 -15.93
CA PRO A 471 -5.81 26.76 -15.38
C PRO A 471 -6.47 26.02 -14.20
N LEU A 472 -6.15 24.73 -13.97
CA LEU A 472 -6.63 23.94 -12.83
C LEU A 472 -6.25 24.55 -11.47
N ARG A 473 -5.23 25.42 -11.40
CA ARG A 473 -4.89 26.17 -10.18
C ARG A 473 -6.05 27.02 -9.64
N ARG A 474 -7.04 27.37 -10.49
CA ARG A 474 -8.27 28.06 -10.07
C ARG A 474 -9.30 27.12 -9.43
N HIS A 475 -9.09 25.82 -9.51
CA HIS A 475 -9.95 24.76 -8.98
C HIS A 475 -9.15 23.87 -8.01
N PRO A 476 -8.85 24.34 -6.79
CA PRO A 476 -7.88 23.70 -5.88
C PRO A 476 -8.22 22.26 -5.52
N ILE A 477 -9.51 21.92 -5.39
CA ILE A 477 -9.96 20.55 -5.11
C ILE A 477 -9.64 19.63 -6.29
N ALA A 478 -10.03 20.02 -7.51
CA ALA A 478 -9.77 19.24 -8.72
C ALA A 478 -8.27 19.13 -9.02
N GLN A 479 -7.51 20.19 -8.74
CA GLN A 479 -6.05 20.19 -8.82
C GLN A 479 -5.42 19.20 -7.83
N ALA A 480 -5.84 19.24 -6.56
CA ALA A 480 -5.33 18.35 -5.52
C ALA A 480 -5.67 16.87 -5.83
N ASP A 481 -6.90 16.59 -6.27
CA ASP A 481 -7.31 15.25 -6.69
C ASP A 481 -6.48 14.76 -7.89
N PHE A 482 -6.23 15.62 -8.89
CA PHE A 482 -5.42 15.21 -10.03
C PHE A 482 -3.96 14.95 -9.64
N LEU A 483 -3.36 15.78 -8.79
CA LEU A 483 -2.00 15.56 -8.29
C LEU A 483 -1.91 14.29 -7.43
N ARG A 484 -2.92 14.02 -6.61
CA ARG A 484 -3.05 12.78 -5.84
C ARG A 484 -3.13 11.55 -6.75
N PHE A 485 -3.87 11.65 -7.85
CA PHE A 485 -3.87 10.63 -8.89
C PHE A 485 -2.48 10.45 -9.53
N LEU A 486 -1.80 11.54 -9.87
CA LEU A 486 -0.46 11.51 -10.47
C LEU A 486 0.59 10.86 -9.55
N VAL A 487 0.52 11.06 -8.22
CA VAL A 487 1.40 10.35 -7.28
C VAL A 487 1.20 8.83 -7.41
N GLY A 488 -0.06 8.36 -7.42
CA GLY A 488 -0.37 6.94 -7.60
C GLY A 488 0.14 6.40 -8.94
N VAL A 489 -0.10 7.13 -10.04
CA VAL A 489 0.39 6.78 -11.38
C VAL A 489 1.92 6.67 -11.40
N ARG A 490 2.62 7.66 -10.81
CA ARG A 490 4.08 7.69 -10.75
C ARG A 490 4.63 6.44 -10.06
N GLU A 491 4.10 6.13 -8.88
CA GLU A 491 4.59 5.03 -8.05
C GLU A 491 4.28 3.66 -8.65
N CYS A 492 3.12 3.49 -9.29
CA CYS A 492 2.82 2.28 -10.04
C CYS A 492 3.78 2.10 -11.23
N LEU A 493 4.03 3.16 -12.00
CA LEU A 493 5.01 3.12 -13.09
C LEU A 493 6.43 2.85 -12.59
N ARG A 494 6.83 3.45 -11.46
CA ARG A 494 8.10 3.17 -10.80
C ARG A 494 8.22 1.69 -10.49
N ALA A 495 7.25 1.11 -9.79
CA ALA A 495 7.25 -0.31 -9.44
C ALA A 495 7.30 -1.24 -10.67
N LEU A 496 6.76 -0.82 -11.81
CA LEU A 496 6.79 -1.55 -13.08
C LEU A 496 8.15 -1.48 -13.80
N TYR A 497 8.98 -0.46 -13.52
CA TYR A 497 10.26 -0.22 -14.19
C TYR A 497 11.49 -0.57 -13.33
N VAL A 498 11.37 -0.51 -12.00
CA VAL A 498 12.44 -0.84 -11.06
C VAL A 498 12.73 -2.34 -11.05
N SER A 499 13.98 -2.75 -10.81
CA SER A 499 14.35 -4.17 -10.67
C SER A 499 13.79 -4.78 -9.37
N ASP A 500 13.81 -6.10 -9.21
CA ASP A 500 13.38 -6.71 -7.93
C ASP A 500 14.37 -6.39 -6.80
N GLU A 501 15.67 -6.34 -7.09
CA GLU A 501 16.73 -6.01 -6.12
C GLU A 501 16.61 -4.58 -5.59
N GLU A 502 16.35 -3.63 -6.48
CA GLU A 502 16.13 -2.21 -6.11
C GLU A 502 14.85 -2.03 -5.28
N MET A 503 13.83 -2.87 -5.47
CA MET A 503 12.63 -2.84 -4.65
C MET A 503 12.84 -3.45 -3.27
N ASP A 504 13.61 -4.53 -3.16
CA ASP A 504 13.89 -5.19 -1.88
C ASP A 504 14.74 -4.28 -0.96
N GLN A 505 15.63 -3.45 -1.50
CA GLN A 505 16.42 -2.48 -0.73
C GLN A 505 15.60 -1.31 -0.17
N GLY A 506 14.49 -0.93 -0.83
CA GLY A 506 13.63 0.17 -0.39
C GLY A 506 12.36 -0.25 0.37
N TRP A 507 12.01 -1.53 0.35
CA TRP A 507 10.82 -2.07 1.02
C TRP A 507 11.10 -2.64 2.40
N ALA A 508 12.29 -3.23 2.61
CA ALA A 508 12.79 -3.65 3.92
C ALA A 508 12.98 -2.44 4.84
#